data_AF-A0A926HLM4-F1
#
_entry.id   AF-A0A926HLM4-F1
#
_cell.length_a   1.000
_cell.length_b   1.000
_cell.length_c   1.000
_cell.angle_alpha   90.00
_cell.angle_beta   90.00
_cell.angle_gamma   90.00
#
_symmetry.space_group_name_H-M   'P 1'
#
loop_
_entity.id
_entity.type
_entity.pdbx_description
1 polymer ?
#
loop_
_entity_poly.entity_id
_entity_poly.type
_entity_poly.pdbx_seq_one_letter_code
_entity_poly.pdbx_strand_id
1 'polypeptide(L)'
;MKKFVLFCVTFLWGSLLFAQLPSLPHGFAPWEIEAAKNYIPNRIASGYADPPAFPVRAAAEWEEIEALMVTWTSYIPVLTEIVRYAREECKIYIICTDSNSVKSTLTSGGVSPDNIYYVEADYNSIWCRDYGQWNVYKNNVDSLYLVDWIYNRPRPDDDAIPSIIAEITGLPIYQTISPPYDLVATGGNFMTDGWGTAFSSELILDENDGTAFSVEAKTEDEIDTIVHQFMGIHNYIKMETLPYDEIHHIDMHLKLLDEETLLVGEYPEGVADGPQIEENLQYILDNYTSVFDTPYKVVRIPMPPDNEGQYPDAWNGDYRTYTNCVFINKTVIVPVYEEEYDTTALRILKENLPGYRIVGIDCNDIIQALGAIHCITKEVMTNDPLVITHQPLQSMSPVLTEYEIDGWILHNNGINSAEVYYTTDTLAAWNHIPMSVTDISTNTFTGFIPAQPEGETVYYYIHATANNGKDQVRPITAPAGFWKFKVEADAVSVHEADDYTPVQFYPNPVDDVLHIINDAAQKNLHFVITDIAGNVLLQSSGTIASGTFITDVNVNNFPAGTYLIQFITKEETTVKKFIKL
;
A
#
# COMPACT_ATOMS: atom_id res chain seq x y z
N MET A 1 -18.08 -33.91 -80.49
CA MET A 1 -18.64 -34.01 -79.12
C MET A 1 -17.50 -34.33 -78.16
N LYS A 2 -17.11 -33.32 -77.36
CA LYS A 2 -16.07 -33.39 -76.32
C LYS A 2 -16.67 -33.98 -75.05
N LYS A 3 -15.95 -34.84 -74.31
CA LYS A 3 -16.25 -35.18 -72.92
C LYS A 3 -15.18 -34.53 -72.04
N PHE A 4 -15.61 -33.56 -71.24
CA PHE A 4 -14.82 -32.92 -70.19
C PHE A 4 -14.89 -33.78 -68.93
N VAL A 5 -13.74 -34.04 -68.32
CA VAL A 5 -13.62 -34.61 -66.97
C VAL A 5 -13.49 -33.45 -66.00
N LEU A 6 -14.44 -33.31 -65.08
CA LEU A 6 -14.46 -32.30 -64.03
C LEU A 6 -13.82 -32.91 -62.78
N PHE A 7 -12.70 -32.35 -62.34
CA PHE A 7 -12.04 -32.70 -61.08
C PHE A 7 -12.51 -31.69 -60.03
N CYS A 8 -13.33 -32.11 -59.07
CA CYS A 8 -13.70 -31.29 -57.92
C CYS A 8 -12.61 -31.39 -56.86
N VAL A 9 -11.88 -30.30 -56.63
CA VAL A 9 -11.01 -30.12 -55.47
C VAL A 9 -11.86 -29.53 -54.35
N THR A 10 -12.16 -30.31 -53.33
CA THR A 10 -12.78 -29.83 -52.08
C THR A 10 -11.70 -29.22 -51.19
N PHE A 11 -11.63 -27.88 -51.16
CA PHE A 11 -10.95 -27.14 -50.10
C PHE A 11 -11.89 -27.12 -48.88
N LEU A 12 -11.57 -27.93 -47.85
CA LEU A 12 -12.18 -27.81 -46.53
C LEU A 12 -11.45 -26.68 -45.80
N TRP A 13 -11.99 -25.47 -45.88
CA TRP A 13 -11.69 -24.42 -44.92
C TRP A 13 -12.45 -24.76 -43.63
N GLY A 14 -11.72 -25.28 -42.64
CA GLY A 14 -12.22 -25.37 -41.27
C GLY A 14 -12.26 -23.96 -40.69
N SER A 15 -13.39 -23.27 -40.84
CA SER A 15 -13.72 -22.13 -40.00
C SER A 15 -13.97 -22.67 -38.60
N LEU A 16 -12.96 -22.59 -37.72
CA LEU A 16 -13.18 -22.61 -36.28
C LEU A 16 -14.02 -21.36 -35.98
N LEU A 17 -15.33 -21.55 -35.87
CA LEU A 17 -16.18 -20.61 -35.17
C LEU A 17 -15.63 -20.56 -33.75
N PHE A 18 -15.03 -19.42 -33.38
CA PHE A 18 -14.86 -19.05 -31.99
C PHE A 18 -16.25 -19.10 -31.36
N ALA A 19 -16.58 -20.21 -30.71
CA ALA A 19 -17.60 -20.18 -29.68
C ALA A 19 -17.08 -19.15 -28.68
N GLN A 20 -17.88 -18.10 -28.41
CA GLN A 20 -17.65 -17.26 -27.25
C GLN A 20 -17.42 -18.21 -26.07
N LEU A 21 -16.25 -18.11 -25.44
CA LEU A 21 -16.07 -18.72 -24.13
C LEU A 21 -17.27 -18.24 -23.29
N PRO A 22 -17.95 -19.13 -22.56
CA PRO A 22 -18.99 -18.70 -21.64
C PRO A 22 -18.42 -17.60 -20.74
N SER A 23 -19.23 -16.60 -20.38
CA SER A 23 -18.85 -15.59 -19.40
C SER A 23 -18.24 -16.30 -18.19
N LEU A 24 -16.99 -15.94 -17.86
CA LEU A 24 -16.31 -16.54 -16.72
C LEU A 24 -17.09 -16.20 -15.45
N PRO A 25 -17.36 -17.17 -14.56
CA PRO A 25 -18.01 -16.89 -13.29
C PRO A 25 -17.06 -16.15 -12.35
N HIS A 26 -17.60 -15.65 -11.24
CA HIS A 26 -16.83 -14.82 -10.30
C HIS A 26 -15.74 -15.65 -9.60
N GLY A 27 -16.10 -16.84 -9.11
CA GLY A 27 -15.15 -17.87 -8.66
C GLY A 27 -14.66 -18.79 -9.78
N PHE A 28 -14.23 -20.00 -9.42
CA PHE A 28 -13.89 -21.02 -10.41
C PHE A 28 -15.14 -21.49 -11.17
N ALA A 29 -15.07 -21.54 -12.50
CA ALA A 29 -16.02 -22.32 -13.26
C ALA A 29 -15.91 -23.80 -12.89
N PRO A 30 -16.99 -24.60 -12.96
CA PRO A 30 -16.94 -26.02 -12.63
C PRO A 30 -15.86 -26.80 -13.40
N TRP A 31 -15.54 -26.36 -14.61
CA TRP A 31 -14.46 -26.93 -15.42
C TRP A 31 -13.06 -26.42 -15.02
N GLU A 32 -12.95 -25.21 -14.46
CA GLU A 32 -11.69 -24.67 -13.93
C GLU A 32 -11.23 -25.44 -12.68
N ILE A 33 -12.15 -25.88 -11.81
CA ILE A 33 -11.80 -26.68 -10.62
C ILE A 33 -11.07 -27.97 -11.01
N GLU A 34 -11.55 -28.67 -12.03
CA GLU A 34 -10.89 -29.90 -12.48
C GLU A 34 -9.61 -29.62 -13.26
N ALA A 35 -9.57 -28.52 -14.01
CA ALA A 35 -8.36 -28.08 -14.69
C ALA A 35 -7.25 -27.68 -13.70
N ALA A 36 -7.60 -27.00 -12.60
CA ALA A 36 -6.65 -26.54 -11.58
C ALA A 36 -5.86 -27.68 -10.93
N LYS A 37 -6.49 -28.84 -10.69
CA LYS A 37 -5.82 -30.03 -10.10
C LYS A 37 -4.65 -30.55 -10.92
N ASN A 38 -4.72 -30.37 -12.24
CA ASN A 38 -3.70 -30.82 -13.18
C ASN A 38 -3.08 -29.64 -13.94
N TYR A 39 -3.32 -28.41 -13.48
CA TYR A 39 -2.78 -27.24 -14.12
C TYR A 39 -1.28 -27.26 -13.90
N ILE A 40 -0.57 -27.27 -15.03
CA ILE A 40 0.86 -27.05 -15.06
C ILE A 40 0.96 -25.68 -15.72
N PRO A 41 1.38 -24.64 -14.96
CA PRO A 41 1.66 -23.31 -15.51
C PRO A 41 2.42 -23.46 -16.82
N ASN A 42 2.17 -22.63 -17.83
CA ASN A 42 2.92 -22.73 -19.08
C ASN A 42 4.36 -22.24 -18.85
N ARG A 43 5.19 -23.13 -18.28
CA ARG A 43 6.52 -22.90 -17.68
C ARG A 43 7.59 -22.59 -18.71
N ILE A 44 7.38 -21.64 -19.62
CA ILE A 44 8.52 -21.09 -20.37
C ILE A 44 9.31 -20.26 -19.36
N ALA A 45 10.25 -20.91 -18.68
CA ALA A 45 11.20 -20.24 -17.80
C ALA A 45 12.05 -19.29 -18.65
N SER A 46 11.63 -18.04 -18.74
CA SER A 46 12.40 -16.94 -19.32
C SER A 46 13.16 -16.13 -18.26
N GLY A 47 12.81 -16.32 -16.98
CA GLY A 47 13.39 -15.64 -15.84
C GLY A 47 14.30 -16.48 -14.94
N TYR A 48 14.63 -15.92 -13.79
CA TYR A 48 15.36 -16.58 -12.71
C TYR A 48 14.40 -17.38 -11.81
N ALA A 49 14.71 -18.64 -11.53
CA ALA A 49 13.88 -19.49 -10.67
C ALA A 49 14.29 -19.46 -9.20
N ASP A 50 15.57 -19.19 -8.92
CA ASP A 50 16.07 -19.03 -7.55
C ASP A 50 15.78 -17.61 -7.05
N PRO A 51 15.55 -17.42 -5.74
CA PRO A 51 15.33 -16.11 -5.16
C PRO A 51 16.52 -15.16 -5.40
N PRO A 52 16.27 -13.84 -5.40
CA PRO A 52 17.33 -12.83 -5.44
C PRO A 52 18.44 -13.11 -4.42
N ALA A 53 19.70 -13.14 -4.88
CA ALA A 53 20.87 -13.31 -4.00
C ALA A 53 21.27 -12.02 -3.26
N PHE A 54 20.36 -11.06 -3.17
CA PHE A 54 20.55 -9.72 -2.61
C PHE A 54 19.26 -9.25 -1.93
N PRO A 55 19.34 -8.29 -0.98
CA PRO A 55 18.15 -7.68 -0.41
C PRO A 55 17.26 -7.05 -1.49
N VAL A 56 15.95 -7.28 -1.35
CA VAL A 56 14.92 -6.70 -2.21
C VAL A 56 13.92 -5.91 -1.39
N ARG A 57 13.24 -4.96 -2.02
CA ARG A 57 12.16 -4.16 -1.43
C ARG A 57 10.99 -4.13 -2.41
N ALA A 58 9.84 -4.64 -2.00
CA ALA A 58 8.59 -4.47 -2.72
C ALA A 58 8.24 -2.98 -2.83
N ALA A 59 7.79 -2.54 -4.01
CA ALA A 59 7.36 -1.17 -4.20
C ALA A 59 5.88 -1.00 -3.78
N ALA A 60 5.58 0.09 -3.07
CA ALA A 60 4.20 0.46 -2.76
C ALA A 60 3.49 1.08 -3.97
N GLU A 61 2.16 0.99 -4.01
CA GLU A 61 1.37 1.41 -5.19
C GLU A 61 1.40 2.93 -5.45
N TRP A 62 1.59 3.76 -4.42
CA TRP A 62 1.68 5.22 -4.56
C TRP A 62 3.08 5.71 -4.96
N GLU A 63 4.06 4.81 -5.10
CA GLU A 63 5.37 5.16 -5.65
C GLU A 63 5.25 5.51 -7.15
N GLU A 64 6.31 6.12 -7.70
CA GLU A 64 6.31 6.55 -9.10
C GLU A 64 6.27 5.35 -10.05
N ILE A 65 5.31 5.37 -10.99
CA ILE A 65 5.15 4.34 -12.02
C ILE A 65 5.55 4.86 -13.40
N GLU A 66 6.20 3.99 -14.18
CA GLU A 66 6.58 4.25 -15.58
C GLU A 66 5.43 3.89 -16.52
N ALA A 67 4.67 2.84 -16.19
CA ALA A 67 3.57 2.37 -17.01
C ALA A 67 2.44 1.73 -16.21
N LEU A 68 1.25 1.73 -16.82
CA LEU A 68 0.08 0.95 -16.41
C LEU A 68 -0.28 -0.06 -17.50
N MET A 69 -0.56 -1.29 -17.13
CA MET A 69 -1.05 -2.36 -18.00
C MET A 69 -2.56 -2.53 -17.83
N VAL A 70 -3.25 -2.77 -18.95
CA VAL A 70 -4.64 -3.24 -19.01
C VAL A 70 -4.79 -4.33 -20.07
N THR A 71 -5.78 -5.21 -19.91
CA THR A 71 -6.11 -6.23 -20.91
C THR A 71 -7.43 -5.93 -21.60
N TRP A 72 -7.39 -5.75 -22.92
CA TRP A 72 -8.49 -5.23 -23.71
C TRP A 72 -9.42 -6.32 -24.22
N THR A 73 -10.48 -6.60 -23.46
CA THR A 73 -11.42 -7.69 -23.79
C THR A 73 -12.89 -7.35 -23.53
N SER A 74 -13.28 -7.21 -22.26
CA SER A 74 -14.65 -6.90 -21.80
C SER A 74 -14.69 -5.52 -21.14
N TYR A 75 -15.89 -5.05 -20.79
CA TYR A 75 -16.09 -3.76 -20.09
C TYR A 75 -15.38 -2.58 -20.77
N ILE A 76 -15.44 -2.56 -22.10
CA ILE A 76 -14.74 -1.59 -22.97
C ILE A 76 -14.97 -0.12 -22.57
N PRO A 77 -16.18 0.31 -22.14
CA PRO A 77 -16.37 1.67 -21.64
C PRO A 77 -15.47 2.01 -20.45
N VAL A 78 -15.36 1.11 -19.46
CA VAL A 78 -14.51 1.27 -18.28
C VAL A 78 -13.04 1.34 -18.71
N LEU A 79 -12.57 0.39 -19.51
CA LEU A 79 -11.21 0.37 -20.03
C LEU A 79 -10.86 1.63 -20.85
N THR A 80 -11.81 2.15 -21.64
CA THR A 80 -11.61 3.37 -22.43
C THR A 80 -11.32 4.57 -21.52
N GLU A 81 -12.07 4.71 -20.42
CA GLU A 81 -11.87 5.82 -19.49
C GLU A 81 -10.60 5.62 -18.63
N ILE A 82 -10.27 4.39 -18.21
CA ILE A 82 -8.98 4.11 -17.55
C ILE A 82 -7.84 4.57 -18.46
N VAL A 83 -7.82 4.14 -19.73
CA VAL A 83 -6.80 4.53 -20.69
C VAL A 83 -6.77 6.05 -20.87
N ARG A 84 -7.94 6.71 -20.99
CA ARG A 84 -8.04 8.16 -21.16
C ARG A 84 -7.29 8.93 -20.08
N TYR A 85 -7.52 8.61 -18.82
CA TYR A 85 -6.95 9.35 -17.70
C TYR A 85 -5.52 8.90 -17.39
N ALA A 86 -5.25 7.60 -17.43
CA ALA A 86 -3.93 7.05 -17.11
C ALA A 86 -2.85 7.51 -18.10
N ARG A 87 -3.18 7.66 -19.40
CA ARG A 87 -2.22 8.07 -20.44
C ARG A 87 -1.63 9.47 -20.25
N GLU A 88 -2.24 10.29 -19.40
CA GLU A 88 -1.75 11.61 -19.05
C GLU A 88 -0.63 11.57 -18.00
N GLU A 89 -0.53 10.45 -17.27
CA GLU A 89 0.40 10.28 -16.15
C GLU A 89 1.58 9.36 -16.48
N CYS A 90 1.37 8.34 -17.33
CA CYS A 90 2.37 7.32 -17.64
C CYS A 90 2.12 6.64 -19.00
N LYS A 91 2.98 5.68 -19.37
CA LYS A 91 2.77 4.81 -20.54
C LYS A 91 1.64 3.81 -20.26
N ILE A 92 0.84 3.48 -21.26
CA ILE A 92 -0.22 2.48 -21.16
C ILE A 92 0.09 1.29 -22.07
N TYR A 93 0.34 0.13 -21.47
CA TYR A 93 0.43 -1.13 -22.19
C TYR A 93 -0.96 -1.76 -22.30
N ILE A 94 -1.46 -1.90 -23.52
CA ILE A 94 -2.75 -2.53 -23.78
C ILE A 94 -2.50 -3.92 -24.38
N ILE A 95 -2.72 -4.96 -23.57
CA ILE A 95 -2.71 -6.35 -24.03
C ILE A 95 -3.98 -6.57 -24.86
N CYS A 96 -3.85 -7.03 -26.11
CA CYS A 96 -4.98 -7.20 -27.02
C CYS A 96 -4.68 -8.25 -28.10
N THR A 97 -5.71 -8.78 -28.76
CA THR A 97 -5.56 -9.71 -29.90
C THR A 97 -5.63 -9.01 -31.26
N ASP A 98 -6.16 -7.77 -31.32
CA ASP A 98 -6.20 -6.94 -32.52
C ASP A 98 -6.02 -5.46 -32.17
N SER A 99 -4.81 -4.94 -32.35
CA SER A 99 -4.53 -3.54 -32.03
C SER A 99 -5.31 -2.55 -32.90
N ASN A 100 -5.79 -2.94 -34.08
CA ASN A 100 -6.57 -2.04 -34.95
C ASN A 100 -7.97 -1.80 -34.39
N SER A 101 -8.60 -2.83 -33.84
CA SER A 101 -9.88 -2.72 -33.14
C SER A 101 -9.79 -1.79 -31.93
N VAL A 102 -8.73 -1.93 -31.13
CA VAL A 102 -8.46 -1.07 -29.97
C VAL A 102 -8.27 0.39 -30.41
N LYS A 103 -7.40 0.64 -31.39
CA LYS A 103 -7.16 1.98 -31.97
C LYS A 103 -8.45 2.63 -32.45
N SER A 104 -9.28 1.88 -33.16
CA SER A 104 -10.56 2.36 -33.68
C SER A 104 -11.51 2.76 -32.55
N THR A 105 -11.60 1.93 -31.50
CA THR A 105 -12.46 2.19 -30.33
C THR A 105 -12.00 3.44 -29.58
N LEU A 106 -10.71 3.51 -29.21
CA LEU A 106 -10.14 4.65 -28.49
C LEU A 106 -10.25 5.95 -29.29
N THR A 107 -9.97 5.92 -30.60
CA THR A 107 -10.12 7.09 -31.48
C THR A 107 -11.58 7.54 -31.55
N SER A 108 -12.51 6.60 -31.66
CA SER A 108 -13.95 6.91 -31.67
C SER A 108 -14.45 7.47 -30.34
N GLY A 109 -13.86 7.03 -29.22
CA GLY A 109 -14.04 7.59 -27.89
C GLY A 109 -13.31 8.92 -27.67
N GLY A 110 -12.58 9.45 -28.66
CA GLY A 110 -11.85 10.71 -28.53
C GLY A 110 -10.65 10.64 -27.57
N VAL A 111 -10.07 9.46 -27.37
CA VAL A 111 -8.84 9.27 -26.60
C VAL A 111 -7.63 9.53 -27.51
N SER A 112 -6.70 10.39 -27.06
CA SER A 112 -5.45 10.65 -27.79
C SER A 112 -4.55 9.41 -27.79
N PRO A 113 -3.85 9.07 -28.90
CA PRO A 113 -2.95 7.92 -28.95
C PRO A 113 -1.64 8.11 -28.18
N ASP A 114 -1.38 9.29 -27.61
CA ASP A 114 -0.14 9.59 -26.89
C ASP A 114 0.04 8.66 -25.69
N ASN A 115 1.26 8.17 -25.47
CA ASN A 115 1.62 7.24 -24.39
C ASN A 115 0.90 5.87 -24.46
N ILE A 116 0.21 5.52 -25.54
CA ILE A 116 -0.45 4.22 -25.68
C ILE A 116 0.41 3.26 -26.51
N TYR A 117 0.65 2.07 -25.96
CA TYR A 117 1.45 1.01 -26.54
C TYR A 117 0.61 -0.27 -26.62
N TYR A 118 0.44 -0.80 -27.82
CA TYR A 118 -0.35 -2.00 -28.06
C TYR A 118 0.55 -3.23 -28.02
N VAL A 119 0.18 -4.23 -27.22
CA VAL A 119 0.88 -5.50 -27.08
C VAL A 119 -0.04 -6.57 -27.62
N GLU A 120 0.27 -7.10 -28.81
CA GLU A 120 -0.52 -8.16 -29.43
C GLU A 120 -0.13 -9.53 -28.85
N ALA A 121 -0.96 -10.07 -27.97
CA ALA A 121 -0.76 -11.32 -27.26
C ALA A 121 -2.09 -12.02 -26.95
N ASP A 122 -2.03 -13.34 -26.78
CA ASP A 122 -3.17 -14.11 -26.28
C ASP A 122 -3.34 -13.87 -24.77
N TYR A 123 -4.59 -13.93 -24.30
CA TYR A 123 -4.98 -13.77 -22.90
C TYR A 123 -6.28 -14.56 -22.66
N ASN A 124 -6.61 -14.86 -21.41
CA ASN A 124 -7.85 -15.55 -21.04
C ASN A 124 -8.85 -14.62 -20.35
N SER A 125 -8.41 -13.59 -19.61
CA SER A 125 -9.30 -12.73 -18.83
C SER A 125 -8.82 -11.27 -18.72
N ILE A 126 -9.69 -10.42 -18.15
CA ILE A 126 -9.44 -8.99 -17.97
C ILE A 126 -8.61 -8.67 -16.71
N TRP A 127 -8.47 -9.64 -15.78
CA TRP A 127 -8.03 -9.45 -14.40
C TRP A 127 -6.51 -9.28 -14.26
N CYS A 128 -5.93 -8.33 -14.98
CA CYS A 128 -4.48 -8.19 -15.09
C CYS A 128 -3.79 -7.75 -13.79
N ARG A 129 -4.55 -7.32 -12.79
CA ARG A 129 -4.07 -7.17 -11.41
C ARG A 129 -3.54 -8.48 -10.86
N ASP A 130 -4.28 -9.55 -11.09
CA ASP A 130 -4.10 -10.82 -10.42
C ASP A 130 -2.92 -11.59 -10.99
N TYR A 131 -2.89 -11.73 -12.32
CA TYR A 131 -1.85 -12.45 -13.05
C TYR A 131 -0.65 -11.59 -13.42
N GLY A 132 -0.73 -10.26 -13.27
CA GLY A 132 0.33 -9.36 -13.70
C GLY A 132 1.56 -9.40 -12.78
N GLN A 133 2.72 -9.04 -13.33
CA GLN A 133 4.00 -9.02 -12.64
C GLN A 133 4.02 -8.12 -11.40
N TRP A 134 4.66 -8.55 -10.31
CA TRP A 134 4.91 -7.72 -9.13
C TRP A 134 6.27 -7.02 -9.25
N ASN A 135 6.46 -5.92 -8.50
CA ASN A 135 7.60 -5.02 -8.66
C ASN A 135 8.49 -5.02 -7.42
N VAL A 136 9.79 -5.28 -7.58
CA VAL A 136 10.78 -5.22 -6.49
C VAL A 136 12.05 -4.49 -6.89
N TYR A 137 12.61 -3.72 -5.96
CA TYR A 137 13.89 -3.07 -6.15
C TYR A 137 15.00 -3.83 -5.42
N LYS A 138 16.11 -4.04 -6.12
CA LYS A 138 17.38 -4.44 -5.49
C LYS A 138 17.86 -3.34 -4.55
N ASN A 139 18.29 -3.69 -3.35
CA ASN A 139 18.86 -2.77 -2.36
C ASN A 139 18.07 -1.45 -2.23
N ASN A 140 16.74 -1.55 -2.05
CA ASN A 140 15.76 -0.47 -1.94
C ASN A 140 15.50 0.36 -3.21
N VAL A 141 16.53 0.78 -3.96
CA VAL A 141 16.43 1.74 -5.08
C VAL A 141 17.42 1.50 -6.22
N ASP A 142 18.18 0.39 -6.23
CA ASP A 142 19.28 0.16 -7.19
C ASP A 142 18.77 -0.12 -8.61
N SER A 143 17.96 -1.16 -8.76
CA SER A 143 17.42 -1.59 -10.05
C SER A 143 16.09 -2.31 -9.85
N LEU A 144 15.15 -2.11 -10.78
CA LEU A 144 13.85 -2.75 -10.78
C LEU A 144 13.93 -4.18 -11.34
N TYR A 145 13.26 -5.10 -10.66
CA TYR A 145 13.03 -6.47 -11.08
C TYR A 145 11.53 -6.76 -10.99
N LEU A 146 11.08 -7.67 -11.85
CA LEU A 146 9.74 -8.21 -11.84
C LEU A 146 9.70 -9.54 -11.08
N VAL A 147 8.58 -9.84 -10.44
CA VAL A 147 8.31 -11.14 -9.82
C VAL A 147 7.00 -11.69 -10.39
N ASP A 148 7.06 -12.94 -10.82
CA ASP A 148 5.98 -13.67 -11.48
C ASP A 148 5.59 -14.87 -10.62
N TRP A 149 4.32 -14.91 -10.23
CA TRP A 149 3.74 -15.94 -9.38
C TRP A 149 2.89 -16.89 -10.21
N ILE A 150 2.66 -18.10 -9.70
CA ILE A 150 1.70 -18.99 -10.35
C ILE A 150 0.31 -18.38 -10.17
N TYR A 151 -0.35 -18.03 -11.28
CA TYR A 151 -1.70 -17.47 -11.21
C TYR A 151 -2.70 -18.50 -10.66
N ASN A 152 -3.52 -18.09 -9.70
CA ASN A 152 -4.53 -18.92 -9.05
C ASN A 152 -5.76 -19.25 -9.92
N ARG A 153 -5.63 -19.26 -11.25
CA ARG A 153 -6.65 -19.76 -12.20
C ARG A 153 -5.96 -20.56 -13.29
N PRO A 154 -6.59 -21.62 -13.84
CA PRO A 154 -6.01 -22.44 -14.90
C PRO A 154 -6.11 -21.72 -16.27
N ARG A 155 -5.51 -20.53 -16.34
CA ARG A 155 -5.59 -19.54 -17.42
C ARG A 155 -4.17 -19.29 -17.95
N PRO A 156 -3.65 -20.19 -18.81
CA PRO A 156 -2.23 -20.21 -19.19
C PRO A 156 -1.78 -19.02 -20.03
N ASP A 157 -2.69 -18.33 -20.71
CA ASP A 157 -2.34 -17.15 -21.51
C ASP A 157 -2.25 -15.91 -20.60
N ASP A 158 -3.08 -15.83 -19.56
CA ASP A 158 -2.96 -14.80 -18.51
C ASP A 158 -1.64 -14.96 -17.73
N ASP A 159 -1.36 -16.19 -17.30
CA ASP A 159 -0.15 -16.59 -16.55
C ASP A 159 1.16 -16.40 -17.36
N ALA A 160 1.07 -16.15 -18.68
CA ALA A 160 2.21 -15.85 -19.54
C ALA A 160 2.49 -14.34 -19.70
N ILE A 161 1.53 -13.47 -19.36
CA ILE A 161 1.64 -12.01 -19.57
C ILE A 161 2.85 -11.39 -18.83
N PRO A 162 3.19 -11.75 -17.58
CA PRO A 162 4.36 -11.20 -16.88
C PRO A 162 5.66 -11.32 -17.69
N SER A 163 5.86 -12.45 -18.37
CA SER A 163 7.04 -12.67 -19.22
C SER A 163 7.05 -11.78 -20.46
N ILE A 164 5.88 -11.50 -21.04
CA ILE A 164 5.73 -10.55 -22.16
C ILE A 164 6.04 -9.13 -21.68
N ILE A 165 5.55 -8.74 -20.50
CA ILE A 165 5.86 -7.42 -19.91
C ILE A 165 7.37 -7.29 -19.64
N ALA A 166 8.02 -8.33 -19.12
CA ALA A 166 9.47 -8.35 -18.95
C ALA A 166 10.22 -8.16 -20.29
N GLU A 167 9.79 -8.84 -21.35
CA GLU A 167 10.40 -8.70 -22.69
C GLU A 167 10.27 -7.27 -23.24
N ILE A 168 9.07 -6.68 -23.22
CA ILE A 168 8.85 -5.35 -23.82
C ILE A 168 9.51 -4.22 -23.00
N THR A 169 9.62 -4.39 -21.69
CA THR A 169 10.26 -3.40 -20.80
C THR A 169 11.78 -3.61 -20.71
N GLY A 170 12.27 -4.79 -21.07
CA GLY A 170 13.66 -5.20 -20.88
C GLY A 170 14.02 -5.46 -19.41
N LEU A 171 13.02 -5.64 -18.53
CA LEU A 171 13.22 -5.87 -17.11
C LEU A 171 13.56 -7.33 -16.82
N PRO A 172 14.50 -7.60 -15.89
CA PRO A 172 14.71 -8.94 -15.37
C PRO A 172 13.49 -9.42 -14.56
N ILE A 173 13.16 -10.71 -14.68
CA ILE A 173 12.01 -11.33 -14.00
C ILE A 173 12.43 -12.57 -13.19
N TYR A 174 11.90 -12.69 -11.98
CA TYR A 174 11.95 -13.90 -11.14
C TYR A 174 10.63 -14.66 -11.27
N GLN A 175 10.67 -15.98 -11.41
CA GLN A 175 9.47 -16.80 -11.60
C GLN A 175 9.40 -17.92 -10.56
N THR A 176 8.32 -17.94 -9.78
CA THR A 176 8.13 -18.87 -8.65
C THR A 176 7.36 -20.11 -9.10
N ILE A 177 7.90 -20.80 -10.12
CA ILE A 177 7.22 -21.93 -10.81
C ILE A 177 7.83 -23.30 -10.50
N SER A 178 8.88 -23.36 -9.67
CA SER A 178 9.62 -24.58 -9.35
C SER A 178 9.85 -24.74 -7.84
N PRO A 179 9.68 -25.95 -7.29
CA PRO A 179 10.02 -26.23 -5.90
C PRO A 179 11.48 -25.89 -5.56
N PRO A 180 11.76 -25.44 -4.32
CA PRO A 180 10.82 -25.29 -3.20
C PRO A 180 10.03 -23.97 -3.22
N TYR A 181 10.21 -23.14 -4.24
CA TYR A 181 9.71 -21.76 -4.31
C TYR A 181 8.41 -21.62 -5.08
N ASP A 182 7.79 -22.72 -5.52
CA ASP A 182 6.56 -22.72 -6.31
C ASP A 182 5.37 -22.19 -5.50
N LEU A 183 4.96 -20.95 -5.73
CA LEU A 183 3.93 -20.30 -4.92
C LEU A 183 2.78 -19.79 -5.82
N VAL A 184 1.56 -20.15 -5.45
CA VAL A 184 0.33 -19.59 -6.01
C VAL A 184 0.05 -18.26 -5.32
N ALA A 185 -0.15 -17.21 -6.09
CA ALA A 185 -0.55 -15.91 -5.54
C ALA A 185 -1.37 -15.13 -6.58
N THR A 186 -2.07 -14.12 -6.10
CA THR A 186 -2.90 -13.22 -6.91
C THR A 186 -2.73 -11.79 -6.43
N GLY A 187 -2.49 -10.86 -7.36
CA GLY A 187 -2.20 -9.47 -7.02
C GLY A 187 -3.35 -8.71 -6.34
N GLY A 188 -4.61 -9.10 -6.52
CA GLY A 188 -5.73 -8.49 -5.78
C GLY A 188 -5.73 -8.84 -4.29
N ASN A 189 -5.06 -9.93 -3.91
CA ASN A 189 -4.90 -10.35 -2.52
C ASN A 189 -3.52 -9.99 -1.92
N PHE A 190 -2.86 -8.95 -2.44
CA PHE A 190 -1.57 -8.50 -1.90
C PHE A 190 -1.43 -6.97 -1.98
N MET A 191 -1.04 -6.36 -0.87
CA MET A 191 -0.62 -4.96 -0.81
C MET A 191 0.54 -4.79 0.17
N THR A 192 1.40 -3.80 -0.05
CA THR A 192 2.59 -3.54 0.79
C THR A 192 2.73 -2.06 1.13
N ASP A 193 3.30 -1.77 2.29
CA ASP A 193 3.70 -0.42 2.72
C ASP A 193 4.97 0.10 2.03
N GLY A 194 5.63 -0.76 1.24
CA GLY A 194 6.89 -0.45 0.55
C GLY A 194 8.14 -0.59 1.43
N TRP A 195 7.98 -0.98 2.69
CA TRP A 195 9.03 -1.04 3.71
C TRP A 195 9.06 -2.35 4.51
N GLY A 196 8.55 -3.42 3.90
CA GLY A 196 8.67 -4.78 4.42
C GLY A 196 7.45 -5.26 5.20
N THR A 197 6.34 -4.52 5.20
CA THR A 197 5.04 -5.03 5.63
C THR A 197 4.15 -5.29 4.42
N ALA A 198 3.44 -6.42 4.43
CA ALA A 198 2.42 -6.70 3.44
C ALA A 198 1.16 -7.29 4.09
N PHE A 199 0.06 -7.18 3.36
CA PHE A 199 -1.28 -7.60 3.76
C PHE A 199 -1.86 -8.55 2.71
N SER A 200 -2.59 -9.55 3.16
CA SER A 200 -3.41 -10.45 2.34
C SER A 200 -4.52 -11.05 3.19
N SER A 201 -5.51 -11.70 2.57
CA SER A 201 -6.36 -12.66 3.28
C SER A 201 -5.65 -14.01 3.41
N GLU A 202 -6.18 -14.88 4.26
CA GLU A 202 -5.72 -16.27 4.43
C GLU A 202 -5.89 -17.14 3.17
N LEU A 203 -6.49 -16.62 2.08
CA LEU A 203 -6.51 -17.29 0.77
C LEU A 203 -5.09 -17.71 0.31
N ILE A 204 -4.05 -16.94 0.66
CA ILE A 204 -2.66 -17.31 0.35
C ILE A 204 -2.24 -18.64 1.00
N LEU A 205 -2.81 -18.97 2.16
CA LEU A 205 -2.57 -20.24 2.85
C LEU A 205 -3.37 -21.37 2.18
N ASP A 206 -4.65 -21.12 1.92
CA ASP A 206 -5.57 -22.10 1.33
C ASP A 206 -5.12 -22.56 -0.06
N GLU A 207 -4.64 -21.65 -0.90
CA GLU A 207 -4.22 -21.95 -2.28
C GLU A 207 -2.85 -22.64 -2.37
N ASN A 208 -2.11 -22.73 -1.26
CA ASN A 208 -0.78 -23.33 -1.18
C ASN A 208 -0.72 -24.58 -0.28
N ASP A 209 -1.87 -25.21 -0.01
CA ASP A 209 -1.99 -26.47 0.75
C ASP A 209 -1.54 -27.73 -0.04
N GLY A 210 -1.18 -27.57 -1.32
CA GLY A 210 -0.73 -28.62 -2.22
C GLY A 210 -1.85 -29.43 -2.90
N THR A 211 -3.11 -28.96 -2.85
CA THR A 211 -4.25 -29.65 -3.48
C THR A 211 -4.58 -29.18 -4.90
N ALA A 212 -4.06 -28.02 -5.32
CA ALA A 212 -4.28 -27.42 -6.64
C ALA A 212 -2.97 -26.90 -7.25
N PHE A 213 -3.01 -26.52 -8.54
CA PHE A 213 -1.93 -25.87 -9.30
C PHE A 213 -0.60 -26.63 -9.38
N SER A 214 -0.59 -27.89 -8.98
CA SER A 214 0.59 -28.76 -8.96
C SER A 214 1.76 -28.19 -8.15
N VAL A 215 1.47 -27.44 -7.08
CA VAL A 215 2.48 -26.91 -6.16
C VAL A 215 2.75 -27.84 -4.98
N GLU A 216 3.96 -27.80 -4.41
CA GLU A 216 4.23 -28.46 -3.13
C GLU A 216 3.46 -27.79 -2.00
N ALA A 217 2.86 -28.58 -1.11
CA ALA A 217 2.18 -28.08 0.09
C ALA A 217 3.17 -27.30 0.96
N LYS A 218 2.76 -26.11 1.41
CA LYS A 218 3.59 -25.21 2.22
C LYS A 218 2.94 -24.90 3.55
N THR A 219 3.76 -24.77 4.58
CA THR A 219 3.33 -24.15 5.84
C THR A 219 3.32 -22.63 5.70
N GLU A 220 2.65 -21.94 6.63
CA GLU A 220 2.69 -20.49 6.70
C GLU A 220 4.13 -19.95 6.80
N ASP A 221 4.98 -20.54 7.65
CA ASP A 221 6.40 -20.16 7.77
C ASP A 221 7.18 -20.30 6.44
N GLU A 222 6.84 -21.31 5.62
CA GLU A 222 7.45 -21.51 4.30
C GLU A 222 6.96 -20.45 3.30
N ILE A 223 5.68 -20.12 3.32
CA ILE A 223 5.10 -19.02 2.52
C ILE A 223 5.76 -17.69 2.91
N ASP A 224 5.84 -17.38 4.20
CA ASP A 224 6.48 -16.16 4.71
C ASP A 224 7.95 -16.10 4.29
N THR A 225 8.66 -17.23 4.33
CA THR A 225 10.05 -17.32 3.87
C THR A 225 10.18 -17.02 2.38
N ILE A 226 9.28 -17.56 1.54
CA ILE A 226 9.29 -17.32 0.09
C ILE A 226 8.98 -15.86 -0.20
N VAL A 227 7.92 -15.30 0.38
CA VAL A 227 7.53 -13.89 0.17
C VAL A 227 8.64 -12.96 0.68
N HIS A 228 9.27 -13.26 1.81
CA HIS A 228 10.45 -12.53 2.28
C HIS A 228 11.61 -12.57 1.26
N GLN A 229 11.94 -13.74 0.72
CA GLN A 229 13.05 -13.89 -0.21
C GLN A 229 12.84 -13.19 -1.56
N PHE A 230 11.63 -13.22 -2.09
CA PHE A 230 11.32 -12.64 -3.41
C PHE A 230 10.86 -11.19 -3.34
N MET A 231 10.21 -10.78 -2.25
CA MET A 231 9.58 -9.44 -2.12
C MET A 231 10.16 -8.59 -0.98
N GLY A 232 10.97 -9.15 -0.07
CA GLY A 232 11.55 -8.40 1.04
C GLY A 232 10.55 -8.11 2.17
N ILE A 233 9.47 -8.89 2.27
CA ILE A 233 8.46 -8.72 3.32
C ILE A 233 8.93 -9.41 4.60
N HIS A 234 9.01 -8.65 5.68
CA HIS A 234 9.36 -9.12 7.02
C HIS A 234 8.12 -9.38 7.88
N ASN A 235 7.07 -8.57 7.70
CA ASN A 235 5.81 -8.69 8.40
C ASN A 235 4.70 -8.98 7.38
N TYR A 236 4.32 -10.26 7.24
CA TYR A 236 3.24 -10.64 6.32
C TYR A 236 1.93 -10.89 7.07
N ILE A 237 1.11 -9.86 7.12
CA ILE A 237 -0.16 -9.83 7.84
C ILE A 237 -1.24 -10.52 7.01
N LYS A 238 -1.88 -11.54 7.59
CA LYS A 238 -2.92 -12.34 6.94
C LYS A 238 -4.21 -12.19 7.75
N MET A 239 -5.31 -11.89 7.06
CA MET A 239 -6.62 -11.67 7.66
C MET A 239 -7.57 -12.81 7.30
N GLU A 240 -8.49 -13.14 8.20
CA GLU A 240 -9.56 -14.11 7.91
C GLU A 240 -10.31 -13.70 6.64
N THR A 241 -10.65 -14.69 5.82
CA THR A 241 -11.43 -14.47 4.60
C THR A 241 -12.83 -13.93 4.90
N LEU A 242 -13.39 -13.12 4.01
CA LEU A 242 -14.72 -12.56 4.21
C LEU A 242 -15.82 -13.59 3.85
N PRO A 243 -16.90 -13.72 4.65
CA PRO A 243 -17.97 -14.69 4.41
C PRO A 243 -18.69 -14.61 3.07
N TYR A 244 -18.89 -13.41 2.51
CA TYR A 244 -19.65 -13.22 1.25
C TYR A 244 -18.78 -12.78 0.07
N ASP A 245 -17.53 -12.36 0.28
CA ASP A 245 -16.58 -12.15 -0.80
C ASP A 245 -16.11 -13.49 -1.38
N GLU A 246 -16.63 -13.89 -2.54
CA GLU A 246 -16.32 -15.20 -3.12
C GLU A 246 -14.88 -15.34 -3.66
N ILE A 247 -14.15 -14.22 -3.84
CA ILE A 247 -12.77 -14.23 -4.33
C ILE A 247 -11.75 -14.01 -3.22
N HIS A 248 -12.19 -13.60 -2.02
CA HIS A 248 -11.37 -13.40 -0.83
C HIS A 248 -10.19 -12.43 -1.03
N HIS A 249 -10.36 -11.40 -1.85
CA HIS A 249 -9.30 -10.43 -2.13
C HIS A 249 -9.38 -9.21 -1.20
N ILE A 250 -8.22 -8.80 -0.67
CA ILE A 250 -8.17 -7.61 0.20
C ILE A 250 -8.47 -6.31 -0.53
N ASP A 251 -8.22 -6.22 -1.84
CA ASP A 251 -8.48 -5.02 -2.63
C ASP A 251 -9.98 -4.70 -2.81
N MET A 252 -10.87 -5.56 -2.31
CA MET A 252 -12.30 -5.33 -2.26
C MET A 252 -12.76 -4.59 -1.00
N HIS A 253 -11.92 -4.52 0.05
CA HIS A 253 -12.31 -3.92 1.33
C HIS A 253 -11.22 -3.13 2.06
N LEU A 254 -9.97 -3.20 1.61
CA LEU A 254 -8.82 -2.53 2.20
C LEU A 254 -7.94 -1.91 1.11
N LYS A 255 -7.38 -0.72 1.38
CA LYS A 255 -6.32 -0.12 0.58
C LYS A 255 -5.35 0.67 1.44
N LEU A 256 -4.04 0.59 1.16
CA LEU A 256 -3.07 1.53 1.75
C LEU A 256 -3.04 2.84 0.95
N LEU A 257 -3.13 3.98 1.66
CA LEU A 257 -3.04 5.32 1.04
C LEU A 257 -1.62 5.88 1.10
N ASP A 258 -0.87 5.48 2.12
CA ASP A 258 0.53 5.80 2.36
C ASP A 258 1.12 4.74 3.33
N GLU A 259 2.31 5.02 3.84
CA GLU A 259 3.09 4.12 4.68
C GLU A 259 2.42 3.78 6.04
N GLU A 260 1.40 4.53 6.47
CA GLU A 260 0.74 4.33 7.78
C GLU A 260 -0.80 4.41 7.75
N THR A 261 -1.42 4.67 6.59
CA THR A 261 -2.86 4.94 6.48
C THR A 261 -3.60 3.84 5.72
N LEU A 262 -4.54 3.20 6.40
CA LEU A 262 -5.45 2.18 5.87
C LEU A 262 -6.81 2.80 5.52
N LEU A 263 -7.21 2.72 4.25
CA LEU A 263 -8.57 2.94 3.79
C LEU A 263 -9.36 1.64 3.91
N VAL A 264 -10.40 1.63 4.74
CA VAL A 264 -11.19 0.43 5.04
C VAL A 264 -12.65 0.67 4.70
N GLY A 265 -13.24 -0.24 3.92
CA GLY A 265 -14.66 -0.22 3.60
C GLY A 265 -15.54 -0.30 4.85
N GLU A 266 -16.68 0.37 4.83
CA GLU A 266 -17.63 0.43 5.94
C GLU A 266 -19.04 0.12 5.44
N TYR A 267 -19.56 -1.04 5.85
CA TYR A 267 -20.97 -1.37 5.73
C TYR A 267 -21.76 -0.78 6.91
N PRO A 268 -23.10 -0.66 6.80
CA PRO A 268 -23.93 -0.45 7.97
C PRO A 268 -23.71 -1.52 9.04
N GLU A 269 -23.89 -1.15 10.31
CA GLU A 269 -23.66 -2.05 11.46
C GLU A 269 -24.39 -3.39 11.29
N GLY A 270 -23.63 -4.50 11.34
CA GLY A 270 -24.16 -5.86 11.26
C GLY A 270 -24.60 -6.32 9.87
N VAL A 271 -24.27 -5.58 8.81
CA VAL A 271 -24.66 -5.89 7.42
C VAL A 271 -23.48 -6.44 6.63
N ALA A 272 -23.76 -7.39 5.73
CA ALA A 272 -22.79 -8.02 4.83
C ALA A 272 -21.54 -8.50 5.59
N ASP A 273 -20.36 -8.31 5.02
CA ASP A 273 -19.09 -8.67 5.63
C ASP A 273 -18.58 -7.62 6.63
N GLY A 274 -19.38 -6.61 6.96
CA GLY A 274 -19.06 -5.56 7.93
C GLY A 274 -18.48 -6.10 9.25
N PRO A 275 -19.13 -7.05 9.94
CA PRO A 275 -18.60 -7.63 11.17
C PRO A 275 -17.18 -8.22 11.02
N GLN A 276 -16.92 -8.99 9.95
CA GLN A 276 -15.61 -9.59 9.73
C GLN A 276 -14.55 -8.54 9.35
N ILE A 277 -14.93 -7.51 8.59
CA ILE A 277 -14.04 -6.38 8.28
C ILE A 277 -13.61 -5.64 9.55
N GLU A 278 -14.52 -5.42 10.51
CA GLU A 278 -14.15 -4.80 11.81
C GLU A 278 -13.23 -5.71 12.64
N GLU A 279 -13.49 -7.02 12.68
CA GLU A 279 -12.64 -7.97 13.39
C GLU A 279 -11.23 -8.02 12.79
N ASN A 280 -11.12 -8.06 11.46
CA ASN A 280 -9.84 -8.02 10.75
C ASN A 280 -9.11 -6.70 10.98
N LEU A 281 -9.82 -5.57 10.97
CA LEU A 281 -9.25 -4.27 11.27
C LEU A 281 -8.72 -4.20 12.72
N GLN A 282 -9.50 -4.66 13.69
CA GLN A 282 -9.08 -4.69 15.09
C GLN A 282 -7.86 -5.60 15.29
N TYR A 283 -7.83 -6.76 14.62
CA TYR A 283 -6.67 -7.63 14.61
C TYR A 283 -5.41 -6.90 14.12
N ILE A 284 -5.50 -6.08 13.06
CA ILE A 284 -4.37 -5.27 12.60
C ILE A 284 -3.93 -4.30 13.69
N LEU A 285 -4.87 -3.52 14.24
CA LEU A 285 -4.58 -2.44 15.19
C LEU A 285 -4.02 -2.94 16.53
N ASP A 286 -4.43 -4.12 16.97
CA ASP A 286 -3.99 -4.71 18.24
C ASP A 286 -2.59 -5.34 18.16
N ASN A 287 -2.17 -5.77 16.96
CA ASN A 287 -0.98 -6.62 16.81
C ASN A 287 0.15 -5.96 16.01
N TYR A 288 -0.12 -4.90 15.25
CA TYR A 288 0.85 -4.32 14.32
C TYR A 288 0.90 -2.80 14.37
N THR A 289 2.09 -2.27 14.11
CA THR A 289 2.35 -0.84 13.90
C THR A 289 2.75 -0.60 12.44
N SER A 290 2.65 0.66 12.01
CA SER A 290 3.21 1.10 10.74
C SER A 290 4.73 1.00 10.73
N VAL A 291 5.34 1.23 9.57
CA VAL A 291 6.81 1.31 9.41
C VAL A 291 7.46 2.37 10.31
N PHE A 292 6.69 3.34 10.79
CA PHE A 292 7.18 4.38 11.69
C PHE A 292 7.11 3.99 13.17
N ASP A 293 6.83 2.72 13.47
CA ASP A 293 6.61 2.19 14.82
C ASP A 293 5.40 2.82 15.57
N THR A 294 4.52 3.52 14.84
CA THR A 294 3.28 4.11 15.37
C THR A 294 2.04 3.32 14.92
N PRO A 295 0.91 3.40 15.64
CA PRO A 295 -0.34 2.78 15.21
C PRO A 295 -0.76 3.21 13.80
N TYR A 296 -1.40 2.30 13.05
CA TYR A 296 -1.99 2.64 11.75
C TYR A 296 -3.10 3.69 11.90
N LYS A 297 -3.15 4.63 10.95
CA LYS A 297 -4.27 5.55 10.76
C LYS A 297 -5.35 4.83 9.96
N VAL A 298 -6.60 5.02 10.34
CA VAL A 298 -7.75 4.39 9.67
C VAL A 298 -8.65 5.45 9.06
N VAL A 299 -8.92 5.32 7.77
CA VAL A 299 -9.90 6.10 7.02
C VAL A 299 -11.04 5.16 6.63
N ARG A 300 -12.24 5.42 7.13
CA ARG A 300 -13.43 4.66 6.75
C ARG A 300 -14.07 5.21 5.48
N ILE A 301 -14.49 4.33 4.57
CA ILE A 301 -15.18 4.70 3.33
C ILE A 301 -16.45 3.85 3.16
N PRO A 302 -17.62 4.46 2.94
CA PRO A 302 -18.87 3.70 2.92
C PRO A 302 -18.89 2.72 1.74
N MET A 303 -19.33 1.49 1.96
CA MET A 303 -19.67 0.57 0.87
C MET A 303 -21.15 0.77 0.49
N PRO A 304 -21.47 1.12 -0.76
CA PRO A 304 -22.85 1.43 -1.15
C PRO A 304 -23.65 0.15 -1.44
N PRO A 305 -24.98 0.15 -1.24
CA PRO A 305 -25.83 -0.95 -1.70
C PRO A 305 -25.94 -0.95 -3.23
N ASP A 306 -26.48 -2.04 -3.77
CA ASP A 306 -26.89 -2.13 -5.18
C ASP A 306 -28.13 -1.26 -5.50
N ASN A 307 -28.59 -1.33 -6.75
CA ASN A 307 -29.74 -0.54 -7.22
C ASN A 307 -31.09 -0.97 -6.64
N GLU A 308 -31.16 -2.11 -5.95
CA GLU A 308 -32.32 -2.57 -5.20
C GLU A 308 -32.21 -2.26 -3.71
N GLY A 309 -31.13 -1.60 -3.27
CA GLY A 309 -30.85 -1.29 -1.88
C GLY A 309 -30.32 -2.49 -1.09
N GLN A 310 -29.77 -3.50 -1.78
CA GLN A 310 -29.24 -4.73 -1.18
C GLN A 310 -27.72 -4.64 -1.02
N TYR A 311 -27.20 -5.31 0.00
CA TYR A 311 -25.77 -5.50 0.23
C TYR A 311 -25.45 -6.99 0.06
N PRO A 312 -24.17 -7.34 -0.19
CA PRO A 312 -23.77 -8.74 -0.34
C PRO A 312 -24.25 -9.61 0.83
N ASP A 313 -24.90 -10.71 0.49
CA ASP A 313 -25.24 -11.80 1.40
C ASP A 313 -25.04 -13.16 0.70
N ALA A 314 -25.54 -14.24 1.31
CA ALA A 314 -25.39 -15.59 0.75
C ALA A 314 -26.07 -15.83 -0.61
N TRP A 315 -26.90 -14.90 -1.09
CA TRP A 315 -27.75 -15.11 -2.28
C TRP A 315 -27.86 -13.89 -3.21
N ASN A 316 -27.64 -12.67 -2.70
CA ASN A 316 -28.01 -11.41 -3.34
C ASN A 316 -26.99 -10.28 -3.04
N GLY A 317 -27.07 -9.19 -3.82
CA GLY A 317 -26.37 -7.92 -3.58
C GLY A 317 -25.01 -7.80 -4.27
N ASP A 318 -24.79 -6.68 -4.95
CA ASP A 318 -23.51 -6.38 -5.60
C ASP A 318 -22.44 -6.00 -4.57
N TYR A 319 -21.20 -6.47 -4.79
CA TYR A 319 -20.05 -6.20 -3.92
C TYR A 319 -19.40 -4.84 -4.22
N ARG A 320 -20.22 -3.77 -4.24
CA ARG A 320 -19.77 -2.41 -4.58
C ARG A 320 -18.80 -1.86 -3.53
N THR A 321 -17.67 -1.32 -3.99
CA THR A 321 -16.59 -0.86 -3.12
C THR A 321 -15.79 0.26 -3.76
N TYR A 322 -15.42 1.27 -2.96
CA TYR A 322 -14.53 2.35 -3.42
C TYR A 322 -13.05 2.05 -3.15
N THR A 323 -12.75 1.00 -2.39
CA THR A 323 -11.37 0.61 -2.05
C THR A 323 -10.64 0.02 -3.25
N ASN A 324 -11.37 -0.53 -4.24
CA ASN A 324 -10.84 -1.07 -5.49
C ASN A 324 -10.43 0.03 -6.49
N CYS A 325 -9.75 1.07 -6.00
CA CYS A 325 -9.17 2.17 -6.77
C CYS A 325 -7.68 1.95 -7.03
N VAL A 326 -7.10 2.70 -7.97
CA VAL A 326 -5.69 2.56 -8.37
C VAL A 326 -4.94 3.90 -8.36
N PHE A 327 -3.73 3.90 -7.81
CA PHE A 327 -2.78 5.02 -7.89
C PHE A 327 -2.05 5.03 -9.23
N ILE A 328 -1.99 6.20 -9.88
CA ILE A 328 -1.30 6.41 -11.15
C ILE A 328 -0.60 7.77 -11.07
N ASN A 329 0.60 7.80 -10.50
CA ASN A 329 1.36 9.02 -10.22
C ASN A 329 0.50 10.09 -9.52
N LYS A 330 0.03 11.14 -10.22
CA LYS A 330 -0.76 12.23 -9.61
C LYS A 330 -2.27 12.04 -9.71
N THR A 331 -2.73 10.93 -10.29
CA THR A 331 -4.15 10.61 -10.47
C THR A 331 -4.51 9.37 -9.66
N VAL A 332 -5.70 9.35 -9.06
CA VAL A 332 -6.31 8.12 -8.52
C VAL A 332 -7.62 7.89 -9.23
N ILE A 333 -7.76 6.71 -9.84
CA ILE A 333 -9.00 6.29 -10.50
C ILE A 333 -9.80 5.43 -9.56
N VAL A 334 -11.05 5.82 -9.31
CA VAL A 334 -11.94 5.24 -8.31
C VAL A 334 -13.18 4.68 -9.02
N PRO A 335 -13.62 3.45 -8.71
CA PRO A 335 -14.91 2.98 -9.18
C PRO A 335 -16.03 3.83 -8.56
N VAL A 336 -17.04 4.19 -9.35
CA VAL A 336 -18.24 4.88 -8.86
C VAL A 336 -19.48 4.13 -9.32
N TYR A 337 -20.59 4.34 -8.63
CA TYR A 337 -21.80 3.54 -8.82
C TYR A 337 -23.05 4.42 -8.88
N GLU A 338 -23.31 5.20 -7.82
CA GLU A 338 -24.53 5.99 -7.68
C GLU A 338 -24.20 7.31 -6.97
N GLU A 339 -24.59 8.44 -7.57
CA GLU A 339 -24.13 9.79 -7.19
C GLU A 339 -24.34 10.10 -5.70
N GLU A 340 -25.43 9.59 -5.11
CA GLU A 340 -25.76 9.81 -3.69
C GLU A 340 -24.71 9.24 -2.72
N TYR A 341 -24.03 8.16 -3.09
CA TYR A 341 -22.96 7.57 -2.30
C TYR A 341 -21.58 8.03 -2.78
N ASP A 342 -21.41 8.17 -4.10
CA ASP A 342 -20.13 8.53 -4.74
C ASP A 342 -19.61 9.87 -4.22
N THR A 343 -20.50 10.85 -4.03
CA THR A 343 -20.13 12.19 -3.55
C THR A 343 -19.44 12.15 -2.19
N THR A 344 -19.84 11.23 -1.31
CA THR A 344 -19.22 11.05 0.02
C THR A 344 -17.86 10.36 -0.10
N ALA A 345 -17.79 9.26 -0.85
CA ALA A 345 -16.56 8.50 -1.06
C ALA A 345 -15.46 9.35 -1.72
N LEU A 346 -15.81 10.07 -2.80
CA LEU A 346 -14.88 10.94 -3.51
C LEU A 346 -14.42 12.12 -2.64
N ARG A 347 -15.26 12.61 -1.71
CA ARG A 347 -14.85 13.65 -0.75
C ARG A 347 -13.84 13.11 0.26
N ILE A 348 -14.09 11.93 0.84
CA ILE A 348 -13.17 11.27 1.79
C ILE A 348 -11.80 11.08 1.14
N LEU A 349 -11.75 10.57 -0.09
CA LEU A 349 -10.49 10.41 -0.82
C LEU A 349 -9.79 11.74 -1.08
N LYS A 350 -10.52 12.80 -1.50
CA LYS A 350 -9.92 14.14 -1.71
C LYS A 350 -9.36 14.76 -0.43
N GLU A 351 -9.98 14.49 0.73
CA GLU A 351 -9.52 14.97 2.03
C GLU A 351 -8.24 14.27 2.48
N ASN A 352 -8.10 12.97 2.17
CA ASN A 352 -6.95 12.15 2.57
C ASN A 352 -5.83 12.08 1.51
N LEU A 353 -6.11 12.44 0.26
CA LEU A 353 -5.16 12.47 -0.86
C LEU A 353 -5.06 13.89 -1.45
N PRO A 354 -4.58 14.88 -0.68
CA PRO A 354 -4.53 16.26 -1.14
C PRO A 354 -3.67 16.40 -2.40
N GLY A 355 -4.16 17.19 -3.35
CA GLY A 355 -3.51 17.44 -4.63
C GLY A 355 -3.65 16.33 -5.68
N TYR A 356 -4.09 15.12 -5.30
CA TYR A 356 -4.36 14.07 -6.29
C TYR A 356 -5.58 14.43 -7.13
N ARG A 357 -5.50 14.09 -8.42
CA ARG A 357 -6.67 14.12 -9.29
C ARG A 357 -7.48 12.85 -9.08
N ILE A 358 -8.54 12.96 -8.28
CA ILE A 358 -9.49 11.87 -8.05
C ILE A 358 -10.50 11.82 -9.20
N VAL A 359 -10.53 10.71 -9.94
CA VAL A 359 -11.40 10.49 -11.09
C VAL A 359 -12.32 9.30 -10.83
N GLY A 360 -13.64 9.51 -10.93
CA GLY A 360 -14.63 8.43 -10.85
C GLY A 360 -14.91 7.81 -12.22
N ILE A 361 -14.94 6.48 -12.31
CA ILE A 361 -15.41 5.73 -13.49
C ILE A 361 -16.55 4.80 -13.08
N ASP A 362 -17.68 4.91 -13.79
CA ASP A 362 -18.86 4.06 -13.55
C ASP A 362 -18.51 2.58 -13.72
N CYS A 363 -18.68 1.82 -12.64
CA CYS A 363 -18.35 0.40 -12.56
C CYS A 363 -19.57 -0.50 -12.32
N ASN A 364 -20.79 -0.01 -12.52
CA ASN A 364 -22.02 -0.80 -12.35
C ASN A 364 -22.05 -2.07 -13.22
N ASP A 365 -21.50 -2.00 -14.43
CA ASP A 365 -21.46 -3.14 -15.35
C ASP A 365 -20.44 -4.20 -14.93
N ILE A 366 -19.30 -3.80 -14.36
CA ILE A 366 -18.19 -4.72 -14.04
C ILE A 366 -18.30 -5.32 -12.63
N ILE A 367 -18.88 -4.59 -11.67
CA ILE A 367 -18.86 -4.98 -10.26
C ILE A 367 -19.60 -6.27 -9.96
N GLN A 368 -20.58 -6.61 -10.80
CA GLN A 368 -21.28 -7.90 -10.74
C GLN A 368 -20.30 -9.07 -10.89
N ALA A 369 -19.13 -8.88 -11.51
CA ALA A 369 -18.10 -9.90 -11.64
C ALA A 369 -17.10 -9.94 -10.46
N LEU A 370 -17.45 -9.33 -9.32
CA LEU A 370 -16.63 -9.22 -8.10
C LEU A 370 -15.27 -8.53 -8.31
N GLY A 371 -15.22 -7.51 -9.16
CA GLY A 371 -14.02 -6.69 -9.35
C GLY A 371 -14.33 -5.35 -10.01
N ALA A 372 -13.41 -4.40 -9.88
CA ALA A 372 -13.56 -3.07 -10.47
C ALA A 372 -12.23 -2.56 -11.04
N ILE A 373 -11.86 -1.30 -10.79
CA ILE A 373 -10.73 -0.62 -11.44
C ILE A 373 -9.39 -1.25 -11.06
N HIS A 374 -9.16 -1.53 -9.77
CA HIS A 374 -7.88 -2.07 -9.32
C HIS A 374 -7.64 -3.47 -9.89
N CYS A 375 -8.68 -4.31 -9.97
CA CYS A 375 -8.60 -5.68 -10.49
C CYS A 375 -8.23 -5.76 -12.00
N ILE A 376 -8.45 -4.69 -12.77
CA ILE A 376 -8.21 -4.67 -14.23
C ILE A 376 -7.07 -3.74 -14.64
N THR A 377 -6.21 -3.37 -13.69
CA THR A 377 -5.04 -2.53 -13.92
C THR A 377 -3.83 -3.12 -13.22
N LYS A 378 -2.64 -2.94 -13.79
CA LYS A 378 -1.38 -3.36 -13.15
C LYS A 378 -0.22 -2.41 -13.45
N GLU A 379 0.47 -1.98 -12.42
CA GLU A 379 1.60 -1.05 -12.50
C GLU A 379 2.92 -1.72 -12.89
N VAL A 380 3.74 -0.95 -13.62
CA VAL A 380 5.18 -1.16 -13.76
C VAL A 380 5.87 0.06 -13.18
N MET A 381 6.66 -0.15 -12.12
CA MET A 381 7.32 0.93 -11.39
C MET A 381 8.41 1.63 -12.23
N THR A 382 8.87 2.80 -11.79
CA THR A 382 9.98 3.52 -12.44
C THR A 382 11.31 2.74 -12.41
N ASN A 383 12.12 2.87 -13.46
CA ASN A 383 13.48 2.31 -13.50
C ASN A 383 14.53 3.20 -12.80
N ASP A 384 14.16 4.43 -12.44
CA ASP A 384 15.05 5.41 -11.81
C ASP A 384 14.35 5.99 -10.56
N PRO A 385 14.17 5.18 -9.49
CA PRO A 385 13.40 5.58 -8.32
C PRO A 385 14.15 6.59 -7.46
N LEU A 386 13.51 7.73 -7.20
CA LEU A 386 13.86 8.65 -6.12
C LEU A 386 12.78 8.56 -5.05
N VAL A 387 13.05 7.80 -3.99
CA VAL A 387 12.07 7.52 -2.93
C VAL A 387 12.24 8.55 -1.82
N ILE A 388 11.13 9.13 -1.36
CA ILE A 388 11.05 10.03 -0.21
C ILE A 388 9.95 9.49 0.71
N THR A 389 10.34 9.00 1.88
CA THR A 389 9.44 8.51 2.92
C THR A 389 9.51 9.41 4.14
N HIS A 390 8.37 9.83 4.66
CA HIS A 390 8.29 10.75 5.79
C HIS A 390 7.00 10.50 6.56
N GLN A 391 7.11 10.41 7.89
CA GLN A 391 5.93 10.43 8.75
C GLN A 391 5.49 11.88 9.00
N PRO A 392 4.28 12.28 8.56
CA PRO A 392 3.80 13.64 8.74
C PRO A 392 3.70 14.04 10.20
N LEU A 393 4.17 15.24 10.53
CA LEU A 393 3.99 15.81 11.87
C LEU A 393 2.50 15.95 12.18
N GLN A 394 2.11 15.51 13.37
CA GLN A 394 0.82 15.86 13.96
C GLN A 394 0.83 17.30 14.47
N SER A 395 -0.28 17.81 15.01
CA SER A 395 -0.28 19.11 15.71
C SER A 395 0.87 19.17 16.72
N MET A 396 1.59 20.29 16.73
CA MET A 396 2.81 20.47 17.53
C MET A 396 2.62 21.57 18.57
N SER A 397 3.19 21.38 19.75
CA SER A 397 3.25 22.44 20.75
C SER A 397 4.15 23.59 20.28
N PRO A 398 3.92 24.84 20.70
CA PRO A 398 4.81 25.95 20.38
C PRO A 398 6.24 25.67 20.89
N VAL A 399 7.22 25.74 19.98
CA VAL A 399 8.65 25.55 20.31
C VAL A 399 9.39 26.89 20.29
N LEU A 400 10.53 26.95 20.97
CA LEU A 400 11.34 28.17 21.03
C LEU A 400 12.19 28.40 19.77
N THR A 401 12.54 27.34 19.05
CA THR A 401 13.52 27.39 17.96
C THR A 401 12.96 26.91 16.63
N GLU A 402 12.68 25.62 16.51
CA GLU A 402 12.41 24.99 15.22
C GLU A 402 11.69 23.63 15.36
N TYR A 403 10.97 23.24 14.33
CA TYR A 403 10.31 21.95 14.17
C TYR A 403 11.16 21.06 13.26
N GLU A 404 11.52 19.89 13.75
CA GLU A 404 12.32 18.89 13.06
C GLU A 404 11.48 18.13 12.03
N ILE A 405 12.00 17.98 10.81
CA ILE A 405 11.38 17.26 9.70
C ILE A 405 12.38 16.24 9.18
N ASP A 406 12.11 14.97 9.45
CA ASP A 406 12.95 13.84 9.03
C ASP A 406 12.35 13.10 7.83
N GLY A 407 13.16 12.73 6.85
CA GLY A 407 12.72 11.85 5.77
C GLY A 407 13.80 10.87 5.34
N TRP A 408 13.40 9.65 4.98
CA TRP A 408 14.27 8.71 4.29
C TRP A 408 14.28 9.06 2.81
N ILE A 409 15.44 9.45 2.29
CA ILE A 409 15.58 9.89 0.90
C ILE A 409 16.63 9.03 0.21
N LEU A 410 16.19 8.24 -0.78
CA LEU A 410 17.02 7.20 -1.39
C LEU A 410 17.03 7.32 -2.92
N HIS A 411 18.22 7.18 -3.48
CA HIS A 411 18.45 7.03 -4.91
C HIS A 411 19.79 6.31 -5.15
N ASN A 412 19.89 5.46 -6.18
CA ASN A 412 21.11 4.68 -6.44
C ASN A 412 22.36 5.52 -6.75
N ASN A 413 22.18 6.68 -7.38
CA ASN A 413 23.23 7.66 -7.65
C ASN A 413 23.55 8.55 -6.42
N GLY A 414 22.83 8.38 -5.30
CA GLY A 414 22.89 9.27 -4.16
C GLY A 414 22.12 10.58 -4.38
N ILE A 415 21.97 11.35 -3.30
CA ILE A 415 21.20 12.60 -3.26
C ILE A 415 22.12 13.80 -3.45
N ASN A 416 21.75 14.70 -4.36
CA ASN A 416 22.44 15.96 -4.61
C ASN A 416 21.99 17.05 -3.63
N SER A 417 20.68 17.20 -3.49
CA SER A 417 20.05 18.15 -2.58
C SER A 417 18.72 17.58 -2.08
N ALA A 418 18.37 17.92 -0.85
CA ALA A 418 17.06 17.69 -0.26
C ALA A 418 16.63 18.95 0.48
N GLU A 419 15.36 19.30 0.39
CA GLU A 419 14.81 20.53 0.93
C GLU A 419 13.40 20.29 1.48
N VAL A 420 13.08 20.96 2.58
CA VAL A 420 11.68 21.09 3.03
C VAL A 420 11.16 22.42 2.52
N TYR A 421 10.06 22.37 1.77
CA TYR A 421 9.30 23.55 1.39
C TYR A 421 8.16 23.75 2.39
N TYR A 422 7.96 24.97 2.89
CA TYR A 422 6.91 25.26 3.87
C TYR A 422 6.27 26.65 3.71
N THR A 423 5.02 26.78 4.15
CA THR A 423 4.27 28.04 4.19
C THR A 423 3.19 28.00 5.28
N THR A 424 2.73 29.17 5.74
CA THR A 424 1.50 29.29 6.55
C THR A 424 0.29 29.77 5.73
N ASP A 425 0.52 30.13 4.47
CA ASP A 425 -0.52 30.52 3.50
C ASP A 425 -0.23 29.81 2.17
N THR A 426 -1.11 28.89 1.77
CA THR A 426 -0.96 28.12 0.53
C THR A 426 -1.16 28.97 -0.74
N LEU A 427 -1.65 30.21 -0.59
CA LEU A 427 -1.72 31.20 -1.68
C LEU A 427 -0.46 32.06 -1.79
N ALA A 428 0.44 31.99 -0.79
CA ALA A 428 1.72 32.68 -0.79
C ALA A 428 2.84 31.83 -1.42
N ALA A 429 4.01 32.44 -1.57
CA ALA A 429 5.20 31.71 -2.01
C ALA A 429 5.70 30.77 -0.89
N TRP A 430 6.14 29.58 -1.27
CA TRP A 430 6.73 28.62 -0.36
C TRP A 430 8.15 29.05 0.01
N ASN A 431 8.44 29.06 1.32
CA ASN A 431 9.81 29.12 1.82
C ASN A 431 10.45 27.74 1.64
N HIS A 432 11.77 27.67 1.62
CA HIS A 432 12.50 26.40 1.59
C HIS A 432 13.69 26.45 2.53
N ILE A 433 14.01 25.30 3.09
CA ILE A 433 15.18 25.07 3.95
C ILE A 433 15.92 23.82 3.47
N PRO A 434 17.26 23.80 3.53
CA PRO A 434 18.01 22.61 3.18
C PRO A 434 17.81 21.52 4.24
N MET A 435 17.79 20.27 3.80
CA MET A 435 17.92 19.10 4.66
C MET A 435 19.36 18.57 4.60
N SER A 436 19.85 18.04 5.71
CA SER A 436 21.19 17.44 5.81
C SER A 436 21.10 15.99 6.26
N VAL A 437 22.02 15.14 5.82
CA VAL A 437 22.08 13.75 6.28
C VAL A 437 22.42 13.72 7.77
N THR A 438 21.52 13.12 8.56
CA THR A 438 21.68 12.93 10.01
C THR A 438 21.97 11.48 10.37
N ASP A 439 21.46 10.53 9.58
CA ASP A 439 21.79 9.10 9.68
C ASP A 439 22.02 8.49 8.30
N ILE A 440 23.27 8.11 8.04
CA ILE A 440 23.67 7.50 6.77
C ILE A 440 23.18 6.04 6.63
N SER A 441 22.92 5.35 7.75
CA SER A 441 22.54 3.93 7.75
C SER A 441 21.10 3.71 7.28
N THR A 442 20.23 4.69 7.58
CA THR A 442 18.82 4.72 7.18
C THR A 442 18.55 5.68 6.02
N ASN A 443 19.57 6.41 5.55
CA ASN A 443 19.43 7.51 4.60
C ASN A 443 18.48 8.62 5.11
N THR A 444 18.54 8.93 6.40
CA THR A 444 17.73 9.99 7.01
C THR A 444 18.33 11.35 6.72
N PHE A 445 17.51 12.22 6.14
CA PHE A 445 17.75 13.64 5.97
C PHE A 445 16.85 14.41 6.92
N THR A 446 17.40 15.46 7.55
CA THR A 446 16.67 16.29 8.50
C THR A 446 16.74 17.76 8.09
N GLY A 447 15.59 18.43 8.08
CA GLY A 447 15.44 19.89 7.98
C GLY A 447 14.72 20.46 9.19
N PHE A 448 14.89 21.75 9.44
CA PHE A 448 14.32 22.42 10.62
C PHE A 448 13.48 23.65 10.24
N ILE A 449 12.15 23.50 10.27
CA ILE A 449 11.23 24.62 10.00
C ILE A 449 11.31 25.59 11.20
N PRO A 450 11.59 26.89 11.01
CA PRO A 450 11.64 27.85 12.11
C PRO A 450 10.33 27.88 12.90
N ALA A 451 10.41 28.15 14.21
CA ALA A 451 9.25 28.26 15.08
C ALA A 451 8.17 29.18 14.49
N GLN A 452 6.92 28.75 14.59
CA GLN A 452 5.75 29.48 14.08
C GLN A 452 4.89 29.96 15.25
N PRO A 453 4.18 31.08 15.10
CA PRO A 453 3.27 31.58 16.13
C PRO A 453 2.20 30.54 16.52
N GLU A 454 1.80 30.55 17.79
CA GLU A 454 0.65 29.78 18.25
C GLU A 454 -0.62 30.15 17.48
N GLY A 455 -1.38 29.14 17.08
CA GLY A 455 -2.59 29.25 16.26
C GLY A 455 -2.36 29.09 14.75
N GLU A 456 -1.11 29.16 14.29
CA GLU A 456 -0.78 29.00 12.87
C GLU A 456 -0.88 27.54 12.41
N THR A 457 -1.23 27.35 11.13
CA THR A 457 -1.12 26.06 10.46
C THR A 457 0.04 26.12 9.48
N VAL A 458 0.96 25.18 9.60
CA VAL A 458 2.12 25.06 8.71
C VAL A 458 1.81 23.99 7.69
N TYR A 459 1.97 24.33 6.42
CA TYR A 459 1.87 23.43 5.28
C TYR A 459 3.28 23.16 4.77
N TYR A 460 3.62 21.91 4.48
CA TYR A 460 4.96 21.55 4.04
C TYR A 460 4.99 20.31 3.13
N TYR A 461 6.06 20.19 2.34
CA TYR A 461 6.39 19.00 1.55
C TYR A 461 7.91 18.88 1.41
N ILE A 462 8.41 17.70 1.02
CA ILE A 462 9.84 17.46 0.80
C ILE A 462 10.11 17.41 -0.70
N HIS A 463 11.20 18.05 -1.12
CA HIS A 463 11.75 17.98 -2.47
C HIS A 463 13.16 17.41 -2.41
N ALA A 464 13.51 16.53 -3.34
CA ALA A 464 14.86 16.02 -3.48
C ALA A 464 15.27 15.96 -4.95
N THR A 465 16.57 16.15 -5.16
CA THR A 465 17.25 15.99 -6.44
C THR A 465 18.35 14.97 -6.27
N ALA A 466 18.36 13.91 -7.08
CA ALA A 466 19.42 12.93 -7.12
C ALA A 466 20.64 13.43 -7.93
N ASN A 467 21.80 12.79 -7.77
CA ASN A 467 23.03 13.20 -8.46
C ASN A 467 22.99 13.04 -9.99
N ASN A 468 22.06 12.24 -10.52
CA ASN A 468 21.81 12.12 -11.96
C ASN A 468 20.85 13.22 -12.49
N GLY A 469 20.32 14.08 -11.61
CA GLY A 469 19.37 15.14 -11.95
C GLY A 469 17.90 14.72 -11.90
N LYS A 470 17.57 13.51 -11.43
CA LYS A 470 16.18 13.12 -11.15
C LYS A 470 15.65 13.96 -9.99
N ASP A 471 14.53 14.63 -10.20
CA ASP A 471 13.81 15.40 -9.19
C ASP A 471 12.54 14.65 -8.75
N GLN A 472 12.21 14.73 -7.46
CA GLN A 472 10.96 14.21 -6.92
C GLN A 472 10.50 15.04 -5.72
N VAL A 473 9.18 15.05 -5.52
CA VAL A 473 8.53 15.64 -4.34
C VAL A 473 7.68 14.60 -3.61
N ARG A 474 7.52 14.76 -2.29
CA ARG A 474 6.55 14.00 -1.49
C ARG A 474 5.70 14.98 -0.65
N PRO A 475 4.36 14.94 -0.77
CA PRO A 475 3.56 14.09 -1.68
C PRO A 475 3.88 14.35 -3.17
N ILE A 476 3.71 13.34 -4.05
CA ILE A 476 4.03 13.43 -5.50
C ILE A 476 3.22 14.52 -6.24
N THR A 477 2.14 14.97 -5.60
CA THR A 477 1.23 16.02 -6.06
C THR A 477 1.63 17.42 -5.58
N ALA A 478 2.73 17.57 -4.83
CA ALA A 478 3.19 18.87 -4.38
C ALA A 478 3.50 19.82 -5.56
N PRO A 479 3.27 21.14 -5.38
CA PRO A 479 2.82 21.82 -4.16
C PRO A 479 1.30 21.80 -3.94
N ALA A 480 0.51 21.16 -4.82
CA ALA A 480 -0.94 21.07 -4.65
C ALA A 480 -1.34 20.11 -3.52
N GLY A 481 -0.56 19.03 -3.34
CA GLY A 481 -0.57 18.19 -2.16
C GLY A 481 0.51 18.59 -1.17
N PHE A 482 0.21 18.48 0.11
CA PHE A 482 1.11 18.83 1.21
C PHE A 482 0.66 18.14 2.49
N TRP A 483 1.59 18.02 3.43
CA TRP A 483 1.26 17.74 4.82
C TRP A 483 0.99 19.04 5.57
N LYS A 484 0.37 18.93 6.75
CA LYS A 484 0.13 20.07 7.61
C LYS A 484 0.20 19.69 9.08
N PHE A 485 0.69 20.60 9.89
CA PHE A 485 0.52 20.56 11.34
C PHE A 485 0.05 21.91 11.85
N LYS A 486 -0.67 21.90 12.97
CA LYS A 486 -1.10 23.12 13.65
C LYS A 486 -0.21 23.37 14.87
N VAL A 487 0.11 24.63 15.13
CA VAL A 487 0.81 25.03 16.34
C VAL A 487 -0.21 25.41 17.40
N GLU A 488 -0.33 24.64 18.47
CA GLU A 488 -1.32 24.89 19.52
C GLU A 488 -0.83 24.50 20.91
N ALA A 489 -1.13 25.33 21.92
CA ALA A 489 -0.91 24.96 23.31
C ALA A 489 -1.77 23.72 23.61
N ASP A 490 -1.15 22.71 24.22
CA ASP A 490 -1.75 21.39 24.45
C ASP A 490 -1.89 20.48 23.22
N ALA A 491 -1.08 20.71 22.17
CA ALA A 491 -0.73 19.66 21.21
C ALA A 491 0.11 18.57 21.91
N VAL A 492 -0.55 17.86 22.81
CA VAL A 492 -0.21 16.52 23.24
C VAL A 492 -0.89 15.62 22.22
N SER A 493 -0.15 14.64 21.71
CA SER A 493 -0.70 13.48 21.03
C SER A 493 -1.72 12.83 21.96
N VAL A 494 -3.00 13.22 21.87
CA VAL A 494 -4.07 12.49 22.53
C VAL A 494 -4.34 11.30 21.64
N HIS A 495 -3.58 10.23 21.84
CA HIS A 495 -4.25 8.95 21.86
C HIS A 495 -5.24 9.04 23.02
N GLU A 496 -6.52 8.77 22.75
CA GLU A 496 -7.37 8.18 23.79
C GLU A 496 -6.70 6.85 24.14
N ALA A 497 -5.68 6.92 24.99
CA ALA A 497 -5.20 5.77 25.72
C ALA A 497 -6.37 5.39 26.63
N ASP A 498 -7.10 4.36 26.22
CA ASP A 498 -7.79 3.51 27.17
C ASP A 498 -6.83 3.26 28.34
N ASP A 499 -7.28 3.61 29.54
CA ASP A 499 -6.69 3.56 30.87
C ASP A 499 -5.53 2.54 31.10
N TYR A 500 -4.36 2.74 30.45
CA TYR A 500 -3.20 1.86 30.60
C TYR A 500 -1.96 2.67 31.02
N THR A 501 -1.64 2.66 32.32
CA THR A 501 -0.37 3.22 32.82
C THR A 501 0.51 2.14 33.46
N PRO A 502 1.65 1.74 32.85
CA PRO A 502 2.52 0.70 33.41
C PRO A 502 3.63 1.21 34.35
N VAL A 503 3.74 2.52 34.61
CA VAL A 503 4.80 3.08 35.49
C VAL A 503 4.35 3.21 36.94
N GLN A 504 5.01 2.53 37.88
CA GLN A 504 4.76 2.61 39.32
C GLN A 504 5.96 3.18 40.09
N PHE A 505 5.66 3.83 41.23
CA PHE A 505 6.67 4.35 42.15
C PHE A 505 6.57 3.67 43.51
N TYR A 506 7.71 3.19 44.00
CA TYR A 506 7.79 2.58 45.31
C TYR A 506 9.11 2.92 46.01
N PRO A 507 9.13 3.20 47.33
CA PRO A 507 7.99 3.67 48.10
C PRO A 507 7.56 5.08 47.63
N ASN A 508 6.27 5.39 47.71
CA ASN A 508 5.76 6.74 47.51
C ASN A 508 4.64 6.98 48.56
N PRO A 509 4.87 7.78 49.63
CA PRO A 509 6.00 8.68 49.84
C PRO A 509 7.37 7.99 50.00
N VAL A 510 8.43 8.65 49.53
CA VAL A 510 9.83 8.17 49.55
C VAL A 510 10.65 8.91 50.60
N ASP A 511 11.59 8.21 51.24
CA ASP A 511 12.63 8.84 52.07
C ASP A 511 13.91 9.04 51.27
N ASP A 512 14.67 7.99 51.00
CA ASP A 512 16.00 8.12 50.38
C ASP A 512 16.03 7.75 48.89
N VAL A 513 15.42 6.62 48.52
CA VAL A 513 15.52 6.04 47.18
C VAL A 513 14.13 5.76 46.63
N LEU A 514 13.82 6.34 45.46
CA LEU A 514 12.59 6.12 44.72
C LEU A 514 12.84 5.05 43.66
N HIS A 515 12.14 3.92 43.75
CA HIS A 515 12.13 2.90 42.69
C HIS A 515 11.08 3.26 41.66
N ILE A 516 11.53 3.42 40.41
CA ILE A 516 10.68 3.59 39.24
C ILE A 516 10.58 2.22 38.57
N ILE A 517 9.36 1.65 38.56
CA ILE A 517 9.06 0.35 37.97
C ILE A 517 8.29 0.62 36.69
N ASN A 518 8.77 0.14 35.54
CA ASN A 518 8.09 0.27 34.24
C ASN A 518 8.00 -1.10 33.57
N ASP A 519 6.79 -1.53 33.20
CA ASP A 519 6.54 -2.81 32.54
C ASP A 519 6.39 -2.70 31.00
N ALA A 520 6.74 -1.55 30.43
CA ALA A 520 6.65 -1.33 28.98
C ALA A 520 7.86 -1.86 28.21
N ALA A 521 7.61 -2.42 27.02
CA ALA A 521 8.60 -2.90 26.04
C ALA A 521 9.39 -1.77 25.33
N GLN A 522 9.53 -0.59 25.95
CA GLN A 522 10.20 0.57 25.34
C GLN A 522 11.71 0.55 25.56
N LYS A 523 12.48 0.73 24.48
CA LYS A 523 13.95 0.60 24.47
C LYS A 523 14.70 1.85 24.94
N ASN A 524 14.06 3.01 25.09
CA ASN A 524 14.73 4.25 25.54
C ASN A 524 13.85 5.01 26.53
N LEU A 525 14.34 5.21 27.76
CA LEU A 525 13.64 5.99 28.79
C LEU A 525 14.43 7.28 29.05
N HIS A 526 13.83 8.42 28.74
CA HIS A 526 14.31 9.73 29.19
C HIS A 526 13.38 10.22 30.29
N PHE A 527 13.91 10.68 31.43
CA PHE A 527 13.07 11.29 32.45
C PHE A 527 13.71 12.51 33.12
N VAL A 528 12.84 13.43 33.55
CA VAL A 528 13.17 14.68 34.21
C VAL A 528 12.38 14.78 35.50
N ILE A 529 13.04 15.09 36.62
CA ILE A 529 12.39 15.38 37.89
C ILE A 529 12.44 16.88 38.15
N THR A 530 11.28 17.46 38.45
CA THR A 530 11.13 18.88 38.81
C THR A 530 10.47 19.05 40.17
N ASP A 531 10.73 20.18 40.81
CA ASP A 531 9.84 20.67 41.88
C ASP A 531 8.49 21.15 41.30
N ILE A 532 7.54 21.50 42.18
CA ILE A 532 6.23 22.05 41.78
C ILE A 532 6.31 23.44 41.10
N ALA A 533 7.45 24.13 41.19
CA ALA A 533 7.69 25.40 40.52
C ALA A 533 8.32 25.21 39.12
N GLY A 534 8.58 23.97 38.71
CA GLY A 534 9.16 23.61 37.41
C GLY A 534 10.68 23.67 37.37
N ASN A 535 11.38 23.83 38.50
CA ASN A 535 12.84 23.79 38.51
C ASN A 535 13.32 22.35 38.36
N VAL A 536 14.20 22.10 37.39
CA VAL A 536 14.78 20.78 37.13
C VAL A 536 15.79 20.44 38.22
N LEU A 537 15.60 19.28 38.87
CA LEU A 537 16.45 18.78 39.94
C LEU A 537 17.29 17.58 39.51
N LEU A 538 16.78 16.79 38.57
CA LEU A 538 17.48 15.63 38.01
C LEU A 538 16.98 15.33 36.60
N GLN A 539 17.89 14.94 35.72
CA GLN A 539 17.59 14.46 34.37
C GLN A 539 18.45 13.23 34.08
N SER A 540 17.85 12.20 33.49
CA SER A 540 18.54 10.95 33.16
C SER A 540 18.01 10.38 31.85
N SER A 541 18.88 9.66 31.13
CA SER A 541 18.55 8.94 29.90
C SER A 541 19.26 7.59 29.86
N GLY A 542 18.62 6.57 29.30
CA GLY A 542 19.23 5.26 29.12
C GLY A 542 18.49 4.36 28.12
N THR A 543 19.22 3.42 27.53
CA THR A 543 18.72 2.38 26.61
C THR A 543 18.52 1.07 27.38
N ILE A 544 17.40 0.38 27.17
CA ILE A 544 16.99 -0.82 27.91
C ILE A 544 16.84 -2.00 26.94
N ALA A 545 17.32 -3.18 27.34
CA ALA A 545 17.00 -4.46 26.71
C ALA A 545 15.73 -5.05 27.36
N SER A 546 14.82 -5.63 26.57
CA SER A 546 13.45 -6.05 26.96
C SER A 546 13.34 -6.71 28.35
N GLY A 547 12.38 -6.23 29.17
CA GLY A 547 12.02 -6.78 30.49
C GLY A 547 11.50 -5.69 31.46
N THR A 548 10.96 -6.08 32.63
CA THR A 548 10.53 -5.13 33.67
C THR A 548 11.72 -4.28 34.13
N PHE A 549 11.62 -2.97 33.92
CA PHE A 549 12.66 -2.02 34.27
C PHE A 549 12.47 -1.52 35.69
N ILE A 550 13.54 -1.57 36.50
CA ILE A 550 13.61 -0.94 37.83
C ILE A 550 14.79 0.04 37.81
N THR A 551 14.54 1.33 37.96
CA THR A 551 15.58 2.33 38.22
C THR A 551 15.43 2.96 39.58
N ASP A 552 16.55 3.03 40.28
CA ASP A 552 16.67 3.65 41.59
C ASP A 552 17.12 5.10 41.41
N VAL A 553 16.28 6.03 41.85
CA VAL A 553 16.63 7.45 41.92
C VAL A 553 16.92 7.81 43.36
N ASN A 554 18.16 8.24 43.64
CA ASN A 554 18.53 8.77 44.94
C ASN A 554 17.98 10.20 45.08
N VAL A 555 17.08 10.40 46.03
CA VAL A 555 16.41 11.66 46.33
C VAL A 555 16.79 12.22 47.70
N ASN A 556 17.86 11.72 48.34
CA ASN A 556 18.31 12.17 49.66
C ASN A 556 18.58 13.67 49.73
N ASN A 557 19.01 14.26 48.60
CA ASN A 557 19.33 15.69 48.52
C ASN A 557 18.10 16.56 48.24
N PHE A 558 16.92 15.98 48.03
CA PHE A 558 15.69 16.72 47.76
C PHE A 558 15.05 17.14 49.09
N PRO A 559 14.64 18.41 49.25
CA PRO A 559 13.82 18.83 50.39
C PRO A 559 12.52 18.03 50.50
N ALA A 560 11.95 17.92 51.71
CA ALA A 560 10.61 17.35 51.89
C ALA A 560 9.58 18.14 51.05
N GLY A 561 8.77 17.45 50.25
CA GLY A 561 7.88 18.11 49.30
C GLY A 561 7.29 17.20 48.23
N THR A 562 6.47 17.79 47.36
CA THR A 562 5.92 17.11 46.18
C THR A 562 6.80 17.39 44.97
N TYR A 563 7.06 16.35 44.18
CA TYR A 563 7.87 16.41 42.97
C TYR A 563 7.11 15.80 41.81
N LEU A 564 7.41 16.28 40.62
CA LEU A 564 6.90 15.75 39.36
C LEU A 564 8.04 15.04 38.65
N ILE A 565 7.75 13.89 38.07
CA ILE A 565 8.65 13.19 37.15
C ILE A 565 7.96 13.08 35.79
N GLN A 566 8.65 13.55 34.78
CA GLN A 566 8.23 13.54 33.38
C GLN A 566 9.01 12.44 32.68
N PHE A 567 8.32 11.47 32.08
CA PHE A 567 8.90 10.51 31.17
C PHE A 567 8.69 11.02 29.76
N ILE A 568 9.75 11.12 28.97
CA ILE A 568 9.74 11.68 27.62
C ILE A 568 10.16 10.57 26.68
N THR A 569 9.31 10.24 25.72
CA THR A 569 9.61 9.35 24.59
C THR A 569 9.59 10.16 23.29
N LYS A 570 9.82 9.50 22.15
CA LYS A 570 9.65 10.15 20.84
C LYS A 570 8.20 10.57 20.57
N GLU A 571 7.23 9.93 21.22
CA GLU A 571 5.80 10.02 20.89
C GLU A 571 4.95 10.64 22.01
N GLU A 572 5.38 10.55 23.28
CA GLU A 572 4.59 10.96 24.44
C GLU A 572 5.45 11.60 25.54
N THR A 573 4.83 12.46 26.35
CA THR A 573 5.36 12.86 27.66
C THR A 573 4.36 12.52 28.77
N THR A 574 4.68 11.52 29.60
CA THR A 574 3.84 11.15 30.75
C THR A 574 4.36 11.81 32.03
N VAL A 575 3.49 12.50 32.77
CA VAL A 575 3.85 13.15 34.05
C VAL A 575 3.23 12.41 35.23
N LYS A 576 4.05 12.04 36.22
CA LYS A 576 3.57 11.46 37.49
C LYS A 576 4.15 12.19 38.69
N LYS A 577 3.49 12.04 39.83
CA LYS A 577 3.87 12.70 41.09
C LYS A 577 4.43 11.72 42.12
N PHE A 578 5.43 12.16 42.88
CA PHE A 578 5.86 11.48 44.10
C PHE A 578 6.11 12.47 45.23
N ILE A 579 6.08 11.97 46.47
CA ILE A 579 6.22 12.77 47.70
C ILE A 579 7.52 12.36 48.38
N LYS A 580 8.44 13.31 48.59
CA LYS A 580 9.60 13.15 49.47
C LYS A 580 9.20 13.50 50.89
N LEU A 581 9.45 12.59 51.83
CA LEU A 581 9.25 12.81 53.28
C LEU A 581 10.30 13.75 53.88
#